data_AF-A0A8J5EEM4-F1
#
_entry.id   AF-A0A8J5EEM4-F1
#
_cell.length_a   1.000
_cell.length_b   1.000
_cell.length_c   1.000
_cell.angle_alpha   90.00
_cell.angle_beta   90.00
_cell.angle_gamma   90.00
#
_symmetry.space_group_name_H-M   'P 1'
#
loop_
_entity.id
_entity.type
_entity.pdbx_description
1 polymer ?
#
loop_
_entity_poly.entity_id
_entity_poly.type
_entity_poly.pdbx_seq_one_letter_code
_entity_poly.pdbx_strand_id
1 'polypeptide(L)'
;MGKKNKSKKAAGASAEPVEDVENVVTADTEAVAPETSSEKPESTTNGSSLEEQLQALKEELATTTKRLEVERDVAVKRKDAEIEQLKADVEECKQKEQSESDKENKKALDELKAEFEAQKAELESQKTEKKALEEAQSELKKKLEAESSKSSSVEQLQKKIAELETAKPEASTEEIASLKEQLEAKTEQYDSLLDRITQIKSTLGERLKSDAAELAETREKLEKEAEKVSLLKDELIEQSQESKKLNQELKQAREKFQSEIDGLSRERDLLKREIMVVQETANKSQGASSKYEIALSELKTVNSDLESRNSGLLDEINALKKSVLSLESDKAKLSSLAEELKKEKTSSSGELEKQILEHKTVSESLKRDLDAALTESQTLQAEYKKLEDKLASASDFEKESKDKSLLIGKLRHEAVILNEHLTNALQMIKKSSEGDTVDKQLVSNLILSFVSLSRGDTKKFEVLQLISNFLEWDEQEKVQAGLSRSSFVTDGKLEKSSSSTQLSGAGDRQPAVGFFGKFAEFLDREASKK
;
A
#
# COMPACT_ATOMS: atom_id res chain seq x y z
N MET A 1 45.55 -86.93 -27.90
CA MET A 1 44.54 -87.84 -27.34
C MET A 1 43.69 -87.06 -26.32
N GLY A 2 42.40 -87.30 -26.10
CA GLY A 2 41.55 -88.24 -26.83
C GLY A 2 40.44 -88.96 -26.02
N LYS A 3 39.81 -88.33 -25.00
CA LYS A 3 38.57 -88.85 -24.37
C LYS A 3 37.58 -87.72 -24.10
N LYS A 4 36.29 -88.00 -24.31
CA LYS A 4 35.13 -87.11 -24.11
C LYS A 4 34.17 -87.72 -23.07
N ASN A 5 33.11 -86.99 -22.73
CA ASN A 5 31.83 -87.45 -22.15
C ASN A 5 31.85 -87.72 -20.62
N LYS A 6 30.74 -87.51 -19.87
CA LYS A 6 29.44 -86.90 -20.25
C LYS A 6 28.70 -86.27 -19.05
N SER A 7 27.89 -85.27 -19.39
CA SER A 7 26.74 -84.70 -18.67
C SER A 7 25.99 -85.57 -17.64
N LYS A 8 25.44 -84.91 -16.60
CA LYS A 8 23.97 -84.91 -16.34
C LYS A 8 23.52 -83.68 -15.53
N LYS A 9 22.20 -83.45 -15.48
CA LYS A 9 21.52 -82.26 -14.92
C LYS A 9 20.19 -82.67 -14.25
N ALA A 10 20.04 -82.38 -12.96
CA ALA A 10 18.82 -82.25 -12.16
C ALA A 10 19.23 -81.54 -10.84
N ALA A 11 18.57 -80.54 -10.25
CA ALA A 11 17.16 -80.13 -10.13
C ALA A 11 16.41 -80.84 -8.97
N GLY A 12 16.13 -80.11 -7.87
CA GLY A 12 15.23 -80.55 -6.78
C GLY A 12 15.43 -79.84 -5.42
N ALA A 13 14.41 -79.06 -5.01
CA ALA A 13 13.92 -78.76 -3.64
C ALA A 13 14.87 -78.57 -2.41
N SER A 14 14.88 -77.33 -1.89
CA SER A 14 14.27 -76.86 -0.61
C SER A 14 14.61 -77.46 0.77
N ALA A 15 14.63 -76.55 1.76
CA ALA A 15 14.72 -76.73 3.23
C ALA A 15 16.09 -77.23 3.77
N GLU A 16 16.55 -76.89 4.98
CA GLU A 16 16.00 -76.09 6.10
C GLU A 16 16.96 -74.91 6.45
N PRO A 17 16.59 -74.01 7.40
CA PRO A 17 17.14 -74.18 8.74
C PRO A 17 16.09 -74.09 9.86
N VAL A 18 16.39 -74.76 10.98
CA VAL A 18 15.54 -74.79 12.19
C VAL A 18 16.01 -73.78 13.23
N GLU A 19 15.00 -73.32 13.99
CA GLU A 19 14.94 -72.67 15.31
C GLU A 19 16.04 -73.14 16.32
N ASP A 20 16.27 -72.54 17.50
CA ASP A 20 15.38 -71.97 18.54
C ASP A 20 16.26 -71.01 19.43
N VAL A 21 15.83 -70.17 20.38
CA VAL A 21 14.59 -70.05 21.20
C VAL A 21 14.25 -68.56 21.46
N GLU A 22 12.98 -68.24 21.68
CA GLU A 22 12.53 -66.96 22.26
C GLU A 22 12.81 -66.86 23.78
N ASN A 23 12.83 -65.64 24.35
CA ASN A 23 12.09 -65.45 25.60
C ASN A 23 11.53 -64.04 25.80
N VAL A 24 10.27 -64.03 26.23
CA VAL A 24 9.37 -62.90 26.48
C VAL A 24 9.68 -62.19 27.80
N VAL A 25 9.57 -60.85 27.82
CA VAL A 25 8.89 -60.13 28.91
C VAL A 25 8.03 -59.02 28.30
N THR A 26 6.77 -58.92 28.72
CA THR A 26 5.79 -57.92 28.27
C THR A 26 5.73 -56.70 29.21
N ALA A 27 5.24 -55.57 28.67
CA ALA A 27 4.70 -54.47 29.46
C ALA A 27 3.69 -53.65 28.63
N ASP A 28 2.40 -53.88 28.84
CA ASP A 28 1.33 -53.03 28.30
C ASP A 28 1.27 -51.68 29.03
N THR A 29 0.76 -50.63 28.37
CA THR A 29 -0.46 -49.94 28.82
C THR A 29 -1.01 -48.93 27.81
N GLU A 30 -2.30 -49.11 27.50
CA GLU A 30 -3.33 -48.08 27.24
C GLU A 30 -3.02 -46.89 26.30
N ALA A 31 -3.49 -47.01 25.06
CA ALA A 31 -3.90 -45.86 24.28
C ALA A 31 -5.30 -45.39 24.72
N VAL A 32 -5.46 -44.10 25.01
CA VAL A 32 -6.77 -43.46 25.25
C VAL A 32 -6.93 -42.28 24.30
N ALA A 33 -7.97 -42.34 23.46
CA ALA A 33 -8.47 -41.20 22.70
C ALA A 33 -9.75 -40.67 23.36
N PRO A 34 -9.98 -39.34 23.31
CA PRO A 34 -11.35 -38.83 23.30
C PRO A 34 -11.63 -37.94 22.07
N GLU A 35 -12.67 -38.36 21.36
CA GLU A 35 -13.80 -37.61 20.77
C GLU A 35 -13.68 -36.15 20.29
N THR A 36 -14.48 -35.85 19.27
CA THR A 36 -14.70 -34.54 18.68
C THR A 36 -15.56 -33.62 19.53
N SER A 37 -15.20 -32.34 19.61
CA SER A 37 -16.16 -31.26 19.87
C SER A 37 -15.86 -30.04 19.00
N SER A 38 -16.86 -29.58 18.25
CA SER A 38 -16.81 -28.33 17.50
C SER A 38 -17.48 -27.21 18.29
N GLU A 39 -16.72 -26.20 18.71
CA GLU A 39 -17.31 -24.97 19.24
C GLU A 39 -16.48 -23.75 18.88
N LYS A 40 -17.15 -22.62 18.65
CA LYS A 40 -16.57 -21.35 18.22
C LYS A 40 -17.22 -20.21 19.00
N PRO A 41 -16.45 -19.48 19.82
CA PRO A 41 -16.74 -18.10 20.18
C PRO A 41 -15.74 -17.14 19.51
N GLU A 42 -15.86 -15.85 19.84
CA GLU A 42 -15.31 -14.75 19.04
C GLU A 42 -14.11 -14.06 19.70
N SER A 43 -13.56 -13.08 18.97
CA SER A 43 -12.29 -12.40 19.28
C SER A 43 -12.24 -11.65 20.61
N THR A 44 -11.12 -11.76 21.33
CA THR A 44 -10.37 -10.59 21.83
C THR A 44 -8.95 -10.98 22.29
N THR A 45 -8.01 -10.02 22.28
CA THR A 45 -6.66 -10.12 22.88
C THR A 45 -5.61 -11.08 22.27
N ASN A 46 -5.52 -11.17 20.94
CA ASN A 46 -4.50 -11.97 20.21
C ASN A 46 -3.01 -11.54 20.40
N GLY A 47 -2.68 -10.70 21.38
CA GLY A 47 -1.30 -10.31 21.70
C GLY A 47 -0.58 -11.33 22.60
N SER A 48 -1.14 -11.61 23.78
CA SER A 48 -0.51 -12.47 24.79
C SER A 48 -0.21 -13.89 24.28
N SER A 49 -1.18 -14.49 23.58
CA SER A 49 -1.10 -15.90 23.20
C SER A 49 0.03 -16.20 22.20
N LEU A 50 0.40 -15.25 21.33
CA LEU A 50 1.52 -15.44 20.39
C LEU A 50 2.88 -15.28 21.09
N GLU A 51 2.97 -14.38 22.07
CA GLU A 51 4.15 -14.21 22.91
C GLU A 51 4.40 -15.48 23.77
N GLU A 52 3.35 -16.01 24.40
CA GLU A 52 3.38 -17.27 25.17
C GLU A 52 3.74 -18.48 24.29
N GLN A 53 3.17 -18.60 23.09
CA GLN A 53 3.53 -19.65 22.13
C GLN A 53 4.99 -19.54 21.66
N LEU A 54 5.48 -18.32 21.39
CA LEU A 54 6.89 -18.09 21.06
C LEU A 54 7.83 -18.39 22.23
N GLN A 55 7.40 -18.18 23.47
CA GLN A 55 8.21 -18.52 24.64
C GLN A 55 8.20 -20.03 24.92
N ALA A 56 7.05 -20.70 24.82
CA ALA A 56 6.97 -22.16 24.90
C ALA A 56 7.85 -22.85 23.84
N LEU A 57 7.79 -22.41 22.59
CA LEU A 57 8.65 -22.94 21.51
C LEU A 57 10.15 -22.68 21.76
N LYS A 58 10.53 -21.56 22.40
CA LYS A 58 11.92 -21.31 22.81
C LYS A 58 12.36 -22.24 23.94
N GLU A 59 11.47 -22.56 24.87
CA GLU A 59 11.76 -23.49 25.98
C GLU A 59 11.82 -24.95 25.50
N GLU A 60 10.97 -25.37 24.56
CA GLU A 60 11.07 -26.65 23.85
C GLU A 60 12.38 -26.74 23.03
N LEU A 61 12.74 -25.68 22.31
CA LEU A 61 13.98 -25.67 21.52
C LEU A 61 15.23 -25.67 22.42
N ALA A 62 15.20 -24.99 23.57
CA ALA A 62 16.27 -25.01 24.56
C ALA A 62 16.41 -26.37 25.28
N THR A 63 15.30 -27.05 25.57
CA THR A 63 15.31 -28.37 26.22
C THR A 63 15.72 -29.49 25.24
N THR A 64 15.25 -29.45 24.00
CA THR A 64 15.71 -30.37 22.94
C THR A 64 17.18 -30.16 22.59
N THR A 65 17.68 -28.92 22.54
CA THR A 65 19.13 -28.64 22.36
C THR A 65 19.96 -29.28 23.47
N LYS A 66 19.61 -29.05 24.74
CA LYS A 66 20.31 -29.67 25.89
C LYS A 66 20.26 -31.19 25.87
N ARG A 67 19.14 -31.78 25.41
CA ARG A 67 19.01 -33.23 25.24
C ARG A 67 19.98 -33.77 24.19
N LEU A 68 20.08 -33.10 23.04
CA LEU A 68 21.01 -33.47 21.97
C LEU A 68 22.48 -33.29 22.38
N GLU A 69 22.80 -32.29 23.21
CA GLU A 69 24.13 -32.13 23.81
C GLU A 69 24.46 -33.30 24.74
N VAL A 70 23.55 -33.72 25.61
CA VAL A 70 23.74 -34.89 26.50
C VAL A 70 23.85 -36.19 25.71
N GLU A 71 23.00 -36.41 24.70
CA GLU A 71 23.07 -37.60 23.84
C GLU A 71 24.39 -37.65 23.05
N ARG A 72 24.91 -36.50 22.60
CA ARG A 72 26.24 -36.36 21.97
C ARG A 72 27.38 -36.71 22.95
N ASP A 73 27.35 -36.16 24.16
CA ASP A 73 28.36 -36.41 25.19
C ASP A 73 28.42 -37.89 25.61
N VAL A 74 27.26 -38.56 25.69
CA VAL A 74 27.17 -40.01 25.94
C VAL A 74 27.73 -40.81 24.77
N ALA A 75 27.45 -40.40 23.52
CA ALA A 75 28.00 -41.05 22.33
C ALA A 75 29.53 -40.91 22.23
N VAL A 76 30.08 -39.73 22.56
CA VAL A 76 31.53 -39.48 22.63
C VAL A 76 32.18 -40.38 23.69
N LYS A 77 31.70 -40.35 24.94
CA LYS A 77 32.24 -41.18 26.04
C LYS A 77 32.20 -42.69 25.72
N ARG A 78 31.16 -43.14 25.01
CA ARG A 78 31.06 -44.54 24.54
C ARG A 78 32.10 -44.88 23.49
N LYS A 79 32.41 -43.96 22.56
CA LYS A 79 33.46 -44.15 21.55
C LYS A 79 34.87 -44.03 22.13
N ASP A 80 35.10 -43.17 23.10
CA ASP A 80 36.38 -43.09 23.81
C ASP A 80 36.69 -44.39 24.57
N ALA A 81 35.69 -44.99 25.23
CA ALA A 81 35.83 -46.29 25.88
C ALA A 81 36.13 -47.43 24.89
N GLU A 82 35.46 -47.44 23.74
CA GLU A 82 35.71 -48.39 22.64
C GLU A 82 37.12 -48.24 22.06
N ILE A 83 37.65 -47.01 21.98
CA ILE A 83 39.03 -46.72 21.56
C ILE A 83 40.06 -47.20 22.59
N GLU A 84 39.84 -46.99 23.90
CA GLU A 84 40.75 -47.49 24.93
C GLU A 84 40.77 -49.02 25.00
N GLN A 85 39.62 -49.69 24.82
CA GLN A 85 39.57 -51.15 24.77
C GLN A 85 40.36 -51.69 23.58
N LEU A 86 40.17 -51.14 22.37
CA LEU A 86 40.93 -51.53 21.18
C LEU A 86 42.45 -51.27 21.30
N LYS A 87 42.89 -50.29 22.10
CA LYS A 87 44.32 -50.09 22.40
C LYS A 87 44.87 -51.21 23.29
N ALA A 88 44.11 -51.64 24.30
CA ALA A 88 44.52 -52.72 25.19
C ALA A 88 44.67 -54.05 24.43
N ASP A 89 43.69 -54.38 23.58
CA ASP A 89 43.72 -55.58 22.73
C ASP A 89 44.96 -55.61 21.80
N VAL A 90 45.34 -54.45 21.24
CA VAL A 90 46.52 -54.31 20.36
C VAL A 90 47.85 -54.43 21.13
N GLU A 91 47.94 -53.96 22.37
CA GLU A 91 49.10 -54.21 23.23
C GLU A 91 49.22 -55.69 23.60
N GLU A 92 48.12 -56.34 23.99
CA GLU A 92 48.14 -57.75 24.39
C GLU A 92 48.57 -58.67 23.23
N CYS A 93 48.12 -58.39 22.00
CA CYS A 93 48.56 -59.12 20.81
C CYS A 93 50.06 -58.96 20.54
N LYS A 94 50.62 -57.75 20.59
CA LYS A 94 52.07 -57.53 20.39
C LYS A 94 52.92 -58.26 21.43
N GLN A 95 52.51 -58.19 22.69
CA GLN A 95 53.24 -58.84 23.80
C GLN A 95 53.22 -60.36 23.65
N LYS A 96 52.12 -60.95 23.13
CA LYS A 96 52.06 -62.38 22.77
C LYS A 96 53.05 -62.72 21.65
N GLU A 97 52.97 -62.02 20.51
CA GLU A 97 53.81 -62.28 19.32
C GLU A 97 55.32 -62.23 19.66
N GLN A 98 55.78 -61.19 20.38
CA GLN A 98 57.19 -61.13 20.82
C GLN A 98 57.54 -62.28 21.75
N SER A 99 56.67 -62.61 22.72
CA SER A 99 56.94 -63.69 23.67
C SER A 99 56.97 -65.09 23.04
N GLU A 100 56.37 -65.30 21.88
CA GLU A 100 56.40 -66.58 21.17
C GLU A 100 57.64 -66.67 20.27
N SER A 101 57.96 -65.60 19.53
CA SER A 101 59.18 -65.53 18.72
C SER A 101 60.46 -65.74 19.57
N ASP A 102 60.56 -65.11 20.74
CA ASP A 102 61.70 -65.30 21.64
C ASP A 102 61.82 -66.74 22.19
N LYS A 103 60.70 -67.45 22.34
CA LYS A 103 60.70 -68.86 22.79
C LYS A 103 61.14 -69.81 21.68
N GLU A 104 60.70 -69.61 20.45
CA GLU A 104 61.12 -70.43 19.30
C GLU A 104 62.60 -70.22 18.98
N ASN A 105 63.04 -68.96 18.86
CA ASN A 105 64.44 -68.62 18.60
C ASN A 105 65.38 -69.21 19.67
N LYS A 106 64.96 -69.24 20.94
CA LYS A 106 65.76 -69.84 22.02
C LYS A 106 65.84 -71.36 21.94
N LYS A 107 64.75 -72.06 21.60
CA LYS A 107 64.77 -73.53 21.42
C LYS A 107 65.74 -73.94 20.32
N ALA A 108 65.61 -73.35 19.14
CA ALA A 108 66.50 -73.65 18.00
C ALA A 108 67.98 -73.40 18.32
N LEU A 109 68.28 -72.36 19.12
CA LEU A 109 69.64 -72.05 19.56
C LEU A 109 70.21 -73.10 20.54
N ASP A 110 69.38 -73.73 21.38
CA ASP A 110 69.82 -74.73 22.34
C ASP A 110 69.88 -76.14 21.74
N GLU A 111 69.01 -76.46 20.77
CA GLU A 111 69.07 -77.68 19.95
C GLU A 111 70.37 -77.74 19.12
N LEU A 112 70.70 -76.66 18.41
CA LEU A 112 71.91 -76.58 17.57
C LEU A 112 73.23 -76.78 18.37
N LYS A 113 73.24 -76.41 19.67
CA LYS A 113 74.40 -76.64 20.56
C LYS A 113 74.52 -78.11 20.96
N ALA A 114 73.41 -78.80 21.16
CA ALA A 114 73.40 -80.21 21.53
C ALA A 114 73.94 -81.08 20.38
N GLU A 115 73.56 -80.78 19.14
CA GLU A 115 74.10 -81.45 17.95
C GLU A 115 75.61 -81.23 17.80
N PHE A 116 76.10 -80.02 18.05
CA PHE A 116 77.52 -79.68 17.93
C PHE A 116 78.42 -80.44 18.92
N GLU A 117 78.03 -80.53 20.19
CA GLU A 117 78.80 -81.30 21.18
C GLU A 117 78.70 -82.83 20.95
N ALA A 118 77.59 -83.33 20.39
CA ALA A 118 77.45 -84.73 20.01
C ALA A 118 78.45 -85.13 18.90
N GLN A 119 78.50 -84.37 17.80
CA GLN A 119 79.45 -84.61 16.69
C GLN A 119 80.91 -84.55 17.15
N LYS A 120 81.22 -83.64 18.08
CA LYS A 120 82.55 -83.46 18.68
C LYS A 120 82.98 -84.65 19.54
N ALA A 121 82.05 -85.29 20.26
CA ALA A 121 82.34 -86.50 21.03
C ALA A 121 82.63 -87.71 20.12
N GLU A 122 81.86 -87.88 19.05
CA GLU A 122 82.05 -88.98 18.09
C GLU A 122 83.40 -88.87 17.33
N LEU A 123 83.82 -87.64 17.00
CA LEU A 123 85.10 -87.38 16.34
C LEU A 123 86.33 -87.65 17.24
N GLU A 124 86.20 -87.63 18.57
CA GLU A 124 87.26 -88.13 19.46
C GLU A 124 87.26 -89.66 19.57
N SER A 125 86.08 -90.30 19.57
CA SER A 125 85.98 -91.77 19.57
C SER A 125 86.78 -92.40 18.41
N GLN A 126 86.53 -91.93 17.18
CA GLN A 126 87.18 -92.46 15.97
C GLN A 126 88.72 -92.30 15.97
N LYS A 127 89.26 -91.29 16.69
CA LYS A 127 90.73 -91.12 16.84
C LYS A 127 91.35 -92.17 17.75
N THR A 128 90.60 -92.70 18.72
CA THR A 128 91.12 -93.74 19.64
C THR A 128 91.18 -95.10 18.98
N GLU A 129 90.13 -95.49 18.26
CA GLU A 129 90.05 -96.75 17.51
C GLU A 129 91.18 -96.88 16.47
N LYS A 130 91.45 -95.79 15.72
CA LYS A 130 92.52 -95.78 14.72
C LYS A 130 93.89 -96.14 15.30
N LYS A 131 94.22 -95.69 16.51
CA LYS A 131 95.53 -95.95 17.14
C LYS A 131 95.70 -97.44 17.49
N ALA A 132 94.68 -98.06 18.07
CA ALA A 132 94.70 -99.49 18.41
C ALA A 132 94.91 -100.37 17.16
N LEU A 133 94.36 -99.94 16.01
CA LEU A 133 94.51 -100.61 14.72
C LEU A 133 95.94 -100.52 14.15
N GLU A 134 96.62 -99.38 14.32
CA GLU A 134 98.02 -99.19 13.92
C GLU A 134 98.98 -100.04 14.78
N GLU A 135 98.73 -100.15 16.09
CA GLU A 135 99.55 -100.97 17.01
C GLU A 135 99.48 -102.47 16.66
N ALA A 136 98.27 -103.00 16.43
CA ALA A 136 98.05 -104.42 16.12
C ALA A 136 98.77 -104.88 14.83
N GLN A 137 98.88 -104.01 13.82
CA GLN A 137 99.60 -104.32 12.57
C GLN A 137 101.11 -104.51 12.81
N SER A 138 101.68 -103.84 13.81
CA SER A 138 103.12 -103.92 14.12
C SER A 138 103.53 -105.27 14.72
N GLU A 139 102.67 -105.90 15.51
CA GLU A 139 102.94 -107.22 16.11
C GLU A 139 102.90 -108.36 15.08
N LEU A 140 101.93 -108.29 14.17
CA LEU A 140 101.68 -109.33 13.17
C LEU A 140 102.91 -109.48 12.24
N LYS A 141 103.55 -108.36 11.89
CA LYS A 141 104.76 -108.33 11.07
C LYS A 141 105.95 -109.06 11.73
N LYS A 142 106.17 -108.88 13.04
CA LYS A 142 107.27 -109.55 13.79
C LYS A 142 107.13 -111.07 13.83
N LYS A 143 105.90 -111.59 13.84
CA LYS A 143 105.63 -113.04 13.89
C LYS A 143 106.02 -113.73 12.57
N LEU A 144 105.86 -113.05 11.44
CA LEU A 144 106.17 -113.58 10.10
C LEU A 144 107.68 -113.80 9.88
N GLU A 145 108.52 -112.88 10.35
CA GLU A 145 109.98 -112.94 10.16
C GLU A 145 110.60 -114.16 10.84
N ALA A 146 110.12 -114.52 12.04
CA ALA A 146 110.64 -115.65 12.83
C ALA A 146 110.42 -117.02 12.17
N GLU A 147 109.33 -117.20 11.41
CA GLU A 147 108.98 -118.48 10.77
C GLU A 147 109.98 -118.87 9.67
N SER A 148 110.50 -117.88 8.92
CA SER A 148 111.42 -118.07 7.79
C SER A 148 112.71 -118.82 8.15
N SER A 149 113.20 -118.62 9.38
CA SER A 149 114.48 -119.16 9.86
C SER A 149 114.53 -120.70 9.83
N LYS A 150 113.40 -121.36 10.07
CA LYS A 150 113.31 -122.81 10.29
C LYS A 150 113.57 -123.63 9.01
N SER A 151 113.25 -123.08 7.83
CA SER A 151 113.38 -123.80 6.55
C SER A 151 114.82 -124.18 6.23
N SER A 152 115.77 -123.29 6.55
CA SER A 152 117.20 -123.48 6.26
C SER A 152 117.83 -124.70 6.93
N SER A 153 117.21 -125.21 8.02
CA SER A 153 117.70 -126.40 8.73
C SER A 153 117.34 -127.71 8.05
N VAL A 154 116.40 -127.73 7.09
CA VAL A 154 115.97 -128.96 6.40
C VAL A 154 116.95 -129.33 5.30
N GLU A 155 117.38 -128.35 4.49
CA GLU A 155 118.36 -128.53 3.41
C GLU A 155 119.71 -129.11 3.88
N GLN A 156 120.09 -128.81 5.12
CA GLN A 156 121.34 -129.30 5.73
C GLN A 156 121.31 -130.78 6.10
N LEU A 157 120.12 -131.35 6.34
CA LEU A 157 119.96 -132.78 6.66
C LEU A 157 119.98 -133.64 5.40
N GLN A 158 119.33 -133.18 4.32
CA GLN A 158 119.30 -133.89 3.03
C GLN A 158 120.72 -134.14 2.47
N LYS A 159 121.64 -133.17 2.61
CA LYS A 159 123.03 -133.31 2.15
C LYS A 159 123.82 -134.42 2.84
N LYS A 160 123.64 -134.59 4.16
CA LYS A 160 124.38 -135.61 4.94
C LYS A 160 124.02 -137.04 4.55
N ILE A 161 122.80 -137.27 4.09
CA ILE A 161 122.32 -138.61 3.72
C ILE A 161 122.89 -139.00 2.35
N ALA A 162 122.99 -138.06 1.41
CA ALA A 162 123.64 -138.26 0.12
C ALA A 162 125.15 -138.57 0.23
N GLU A 163 125.85 -138.04 1.25
CA GLU A 163 127.26 -138.38 1.51
C GLU A 163 127.42 -139.84 1.99
N LEU A 164 126.52 -140.31 2.87
CA LEU A 164 126.59 -141.64 3.47
C LEU A 164 126.32 -142.80 2.48
N GLU A 165 125.48 -142.60 1.45
CA GLU A 165 125.21 -143.65 0.44
C GLU A 165 126.45 -144.03 -0.40
N THR A 166 127.52 -143.25 -0.36
CA THR A 166 128.72 -143.46 -1.20
C THR A 166 129.82 -144.32 -0.57
N ALA A 167 129.71 -144.71 0.71
CA ALA A 167 130.80 -145.32 1.47
C ALA A 167 130.42 -146.61 2.22
N LYS A 168 130.82 -147.77 1.66
CA LYS A 168 130.69 -149.16 2.18
C LYS A 168 129.25 -149.73 2.29
N PRO A 169 128.86 -150.71 1.44
CA PRO A 169 127.50 -151.26 1.45
C PRO A 169 127.24 -152.45 2.39
N GLU A 170 128.25 -153.04 3.07
CA GLU A 170 128.12 -154.36 3.71
C GLU A 170 128.05 -154.39 5.25
N ALA A 171 127.99 -153.24 5.93
CA ALA A 171 127.91 -153.20 7.40
C ALA A 171 127.22 -151.93 7.95
N SER A 172 125.98 -151.65 7.51
CA SER A 172 125.05 -150.67 8.14
C SER A 172 123.65 -150.70 7.50
N THR A 173 123.12 -151.88 7.15
CA THR A 173 121.77 -151.98 6.55
C THR A 173 120.66 -151.45 7.46
N GLU A 174 120.79 -151.61 8.77
CA GLU A 174 119.85 -151.08 9.76
C GLU A 174 119.98 -149.56 9.94
N GLU A 175 121.20 -149.01 10.00
CA GLU A 175 121.38 -147.55 10.07
C GLU A 175 120.88 -146.87 8.79
N ILE A 176 121.21 -147.40 7.60
CA ILE A 176 120.72 -146.90 6.31
C ILE A 176 119.19 -147.02 6.22
N ALA A 177 118.59 -148.11 6.72
CA ALA A 177 117.14 -148.23 6.80
C ALA A 177 116.55 -147.16 7.73
N SER A 178 117.10 -146.98 8.94
CA SER A 178 116.61 -145.97 9.90
C SER A 178 116.81 -144.52 9.44
N LEU A 179 117.85 -144.27 8.63
CA LEU A 179 118.09 -142.96 8.01
C LEU A 179 117.19 -142.73 6.79
N LYS A 180 116.78 -143.79 6.08
CA LYS A 180 115.76 -143.72 5.03
C LYS A 180 114.36 -143.56 5.61
N GLU A 181 114.02 -144.27 6.69
CA GLU A 181 112.79 -144.06 7.45
C GLU A 181 112.74 -142.64 8.05
N GLN A 182 113.86 -142.12 8.56
CA GLN A 182 113.95 -140.71 8.99
C GLN A 182 113.89 -139.72 7.82
N LEU A 183 114.44 -140.05 6.64
CA LEU A 183 114.33 -139.21 5.44
C LEU A 183 112.89 -139.21 4.91
N GLU A 184 112.23 -140.36 4.84
CA GLU A 184 110.83 -140.51 4.44
C GLU A 184 109.95 -139.78 5.44
N ALA A 185 110.06 -140.02 6.75
CA ALA A 185 109.32 -139.26 7.76
C ALA A 185 109.62 -137.75 7.76
N LYS A 186 110.82 -137.32 7.32
CA LYS A 186 111.14 -135.89 7.10
C LYS A 186 110.65 -135.34 5.78
N THR A 187 110.50 -136.18 4.76
CA THR A 187 109.93 -135.84 3.45
C THR A 187 108.41 -135.76 3.56
N GLU A 188 107.75 -136.72 4.22
CA GLU A 188 106.34 -136.62 4.63
C GLU A 188 106.08 -135.38 5.50
N GLN A 189 106.97 -135.04 6.44
CA GLN A 189 106.84 -133.80 7.21
C GLN A 189 107.05 -132.55 6.33
N TYR A 190 107.94 -132.60 5.34
CA TYR A 190 108.18 -131.50 4.41
C TYR A 190 107.02 -131.32 3.42
N ASP A 191 106.51 -132.42 2.85
CA ASP A 191 105.39 -132.48 1.92
C ASP A 191 104.07 -132.13 2.62
N SER A 192 103.87 -132.59 3.87
CA SER A 192 102.76 -132.13 4.70
C SER A 192 102.88 -130.63 5.04
N LEU A 193 104.10 -130.11 5.21
CA LEU A 193 104.31 -128.66 5.35
C LEU A 193 104.08 -127.93 4.02
N LEU A 194 104.44 -128.53 2.88
CA LEU A 194 104.28 -127.99 1.53
C LEU A 194 102.81 -127.94 1.12
N ASP A 195 102.04 -128.99 1.41
CA ASP A 195 100.59 -129.05 1.29
C ASP A 195 99.94 -128.02 2.19
N ARG A 196 100.38 -127.88 3.45
CA ARG A 196 99.84 -126.88 4.37
C ARG A 196 100.22 -125.46 3.97
N ILE A 197 101.41 -125.23 3.44
CA ILE A 197 101.85 -123.96 2.83
C ILE A 197 101.06 -123.69 1.54
N THR A 198 100.73 -124.71 0.75
CA THR A 198 99.94 -124.58 -0.48
C THR A 198 98.47 -124.31 -0.15
N GLN A 199 97.91 -124.94 0.87
CA GLN A 199 96.58 -124.68 1.42
C GLN A 199 96.51 -123.27 2.02
N ILE A 200 97.52 -122.85 2.79
CA ILE A 200 97.64 -121.46 3.27
C ILE A 200 97.78 -120.50 2.08
N LYS A 201 98.58 -120.81 1.07
CA LYS A 201 98.78 -119.96 -0.12
C LYS A 201 97.53 -119.87 -1.00
N SER A 202 96.72 -120.92 -1.09
CA SER A 202 95.41 -120.88 -1.77
C SER A 202 94.41 -120.09 -0.93
N THR A 203 94.18 -120.47 0.33
CA THR A 203 93.17 -119.81 1.19
C THR A 203 93.51 -118.35 1.52
N LEU A 204 94.78 -118.02 1.80
CA LEU A 204 95.25 -116.65 1.99
C LEU A 204 95.38 -115.91 0.65
N GLY A 205 95.68 -116.60 -0.45
CA GLY A 205 95.69 -115.99 -1.79
C GLY A 205 94.29 -115.61 -2.26
N GLU A 206 93.30 -116.48 -2.04
CA GLU A 206 91.88 -116.25 -2.27
C GLU A 206 91.35 -115.17 -1.32
N ARG A 207 91.67 -115.22 -0.02
CA ARG A 207 91.33 -114.15 0.92
C ARG A 207 91.94 -112.81 0.52
N LEU A 208 93.25 -112.70 0.31
CA LEU A 208 93.88 -111.45 -0.11
C LEU A 208 93.32 -110.94 -1.45
N LYS A 209 92.82 -111.82 -2.32
CA LYS A 209 92.13 -111.45 -3.55
C LYS A 209 90.67 -111.00 -3.33
N SER A 210 89.97 -111.57 -2.35
CA SER A 210 88.65 -111.10 -1.87
C SER A 210 88.80 -109.77 -1.15
N ASP A 211 89.63 -109.70 -0.11
CA ASP A 211 89.97 -108.51 0.67
C ASP A 211 90.42 -107.35 -0.26
N ALA A 212 91.19 -107.63 -1.33
CA ALA A 212 91.58 -106.62 -2.33
C ALA A 212 90.45 -106.20 -3.29
N ALA A 213 89.52 -107.11 -3.63
CA ALA A 213 88.33 -106.79 -4.42
C ALA A 213 87.32 -105.98 -3.59
N GLU A 214 87.11 -106.34 -2.33
CA GLU A 214 86.31 -105.61 -1.36
C GLU A 214 86.89 -104.22 -1.08
N LEU A 215 88.23 -104.10 -0.99
CA LEU A 215 88.95 -102.81 -0.95
C LEU A 215 88.93 -102.03 -2.28
N ALA A 216 88.57 -102.64 -3.40
CA ALA A 216 88.32 -101.93 -4.66
C ALA A 216 86.87 -101.43 -4.71
N GLU A 217 85.90 -102.31 -4.40
CA GLU A 217 84.47 -101.99 -4.38
C GLU A 217 84.13 -100.93 -3.33
N THR A 218 84.74 -100.99 -2.13
CA THR A 218 84.56 -99.94 -1.10
C THR A 218 85.19 -98.61 -1.49
N ARG A 219 86.30 -98.60 -2.24
CA ARG A 219 86.86 -97.37 -2.82
C ARG A 219 85.96 -96.79 -3.90
N GLU A 220 85.45 -97.62 -4.81
CA GLU A 220 84.52 -97.19 -5.85
C GLU A 220 83.21 -96.63 -5.26
N LYS A 221 82.72 -97.22 -4.16
CA LYS A 221 81.59 -96.67 -3.37
C LYS A 221 81.95 -95.35 -2.71
N LEU A 222 83.13 -95.24 -2.08
CA LEU A 222 83.60 -94.01 -1.44
C LEU A 222 83.77 -92.86 -2.45
N GLU A 223 84.30 -93.15 -3.64
CA GLU A 223 84.48 -92.21 -4.74
C GLU A 223 83.12 -91.68 -5.23
N LYS A 224 82.16 -92.57 -5.52
CA LYS A 224 80.78 -92.19 -5.90
C LYS A 224 80.03 -91.43 -4.81
N GLU A 225 80.30 -91.70 -3.53
CA GLU A 225 79.72 -90.93 -2.42
C GLU A 225 80.40 -89.57 -2.27
N ALA A 226 81.71 -89.47 -2.50
CA ALA A 226 82.42 -88.20 -2.54
C ALA A 226 81.96 -87.31 -3.71
N GLU A 227 81.71 -87.89 -4.89
CA GLU A 227 81.09 -87.21 -6.04
C GLU A 227 79.72 -86.65 -5.67
N LYS A 228 78.83 -87.49 -5.10
CA LYS A 228 77.51 -87.04 -4.61
C LYS A 228 77.62 -85.94 -3.57
N VAL A 229 78.54 -86.06 -2.62
CA VAL A 229 78.77 -85.05 -1.57
C VAL A 229 79.35 -83.74 -2.15
N SER A 230 80.04 -83.77 -3.30
CA SER A 230 80.40 -82.55 -4.04
C SER A 230 79.17 -81.94 -4.68
N LEU A 231 78.43 -82.71 -5.50
CA LEU A 231 77.24 -82.23 -6.21
C LEU A 231 76.18 -81.65 -5.26
N LEU A 232 75.94 -82.28 -4.11
CA LEU A 232 75.02 -81.78 -3.08
C LEU A 232 75.52 -80.51 -2.38
N LYS A 233 76.84 -80.29 -2.29
CA LYS A 233 77.41 -79.01 -1.80
C LYS A 233 77.25 -77.91 -2.84
N ASP A 234 77.48 -78.22 -4.11
CA ASP A 234 77.33 -77.27 -5.21
C ASP A 234 75.86 -76.86 -5.36
N GLU A 235 74.92 -77.81 -5.31
CA GLU A 235 73.47 -77.54 -5.29
C GLU A 235 73.06 -76.73 -4.04
N LEU A 236 73.57 -77.06 -2.85
CA LEU A 236 73.30 -76.27 -1.63
C LEU A 236 73.86 -74.84 -1.73
N ILE A 237 75.00 -74.65 -2.40
CA ILE A 237 75.57 -73.32 -2.67
C ILE A 237 74.69 -72.55 -3.68
N GLU A 238 74.20 -73.19 -4.73
CA GLU A 238 73.29 -72.57 -5.70
C GLU A 238 71.95 -72.18 -5.05
N GLN A 239 71.30 -73.09 -4.31
CA GLN A 239 70.09 -72.80 -3.54
C GLN A 239 70.32 -71.70 -2.49
N SER A 240 71.49 -71.66 -1.84
CA SER A 240 71.87 -70.57 -0.93
C SER A 240 72.01 -69.23 -1.65
N GLN A 241 72.54 -69.21 -2.87
CA GLN A 241 72.63 -68.01 -3.70
C GLN A 241 71.26 -67.56 -4.22
N GLU A 242 70.40 -68.49 -4.65
CA GLU A 242 69.04 -68.20 -5.10
C GLU A 242 68.18 -67.66 -3.95
N SER A 243 68.23 -68.29 -2.78
CA SER A 243 67.57 -67.78 -1.57
C SER A 243 68.05 -66.37 -1.19
N LYS A 244 69.34 -66.06 -1.36
CA LYS A 244 69.87 -64.69 -1.17
C LYS A 244 69.34 -63.69 -2.20
N LYS A 245 69.27 -64.07 -3.49
CA LYS A 245 68.68 -63.23 -4.56
C LYS A 245 67.20 -62.97 -4.28
N LEU A 246 66.43 -64.01 -4.01
CA LEU A 246 64.99 -63.93 -3.71
C LEU A 246 64.72 -63.07 -2.47
N ASN A 247 65.54 -63.16 -1.41
CA ASN A 247 65.43 -62.28 -0.25
C ASN A 247 65.78 -60.81 -0.57
N GLN A 248 66.72 -60.54 -1.48
CA GLN A 248 67.01 -59.18 -1.95
C GLN A 248 65.86 -58.61 -2.79
N GLU A 249 65.28 -59.41 -3.69
CA GLU A 249 64.12 -59.02 -4.50
C GLU A 249 62.89 -58.79 -3.61
N LEU A 250 62.63 -59.66 -2.63
CA LEU A 250 61.59 -59.51 -1.62
C LEU A 250 61.77 -58.22 -0.81
N LYS A 251 63.01 -57.87 -0.43
CA LYS A 251 63.33 -56.61 0.26
C LYS A 251 63.06 -55.39 -0.63
N GLN A 252 63.52 -55.40 -1.88
CA GLN A 252 63.26 -54.33 -2.84
C GLN A 252 61.77 -54.17 -3.15
N ALA A 253 61.00 -55.27 -3.22
CA ALA A 253 59.56 -55.23 -3.40
C ALA A 253 58.86 -54.59 -2.19
N ARG A 254 59.23 -54.99 -0.97
CA ARG A 254 58.73 -54.37 0.28
C ARG A 254 59.08 -52.88 0.36
N GLU A 255 60.28 -52.48 -0.02
CA GLU A 255 60.71 -51.07 -0.05
C GLU A 255 59.91 -50.24 -1.07
N LYS A 256 59.65 -50.79 -2.26
CA LYS A 256 58.79 -50.16 -3.28
C LYS A 256 57.35 -50.01 -2.78
N PHE A 257 56.74 -51.09 -2.27
CA PHE A 257 55.38 -51.04 -1.74
C PHE A 257 55.25 -50.09 -0.55
N GLN A 258 56.24 -50.03 0.35
CA GLN A 258 56.22 -49.05 1.44
C GLN A 258 56.28 -47.61 0.90
N SER A 259 57.14 -47.33 -0.08
CA SER A 259 57.21 -46.00 -0.71
C SER A 259 55.91 -45.61 -1.44
N GLU A 260 55.19 -46.59 -1.98
CA GLU A 260 53.91 -46.40 -2.67
C GLU A 260 52.75 -46.18 -1.69
N ILE A 261 52.69 -46.97 -0.60
CA ILE A 261 51.76 -46.77 0.53
C ILE A 261 51.95 -45.38 1.15
N ASP A 262 53.20 -45.00 1.39
CA ASP A 262 53.60 -43.67 1.85
C ASP A 262 53.16 -42.55 0.87
N GLY A 263 53.27 -42.80 -0.44
CA GLY A 263 52.81 -41.90 -1.49
C GLY A 263 51.29 -41.69 -1.45
N LEU A 264 50.53 -42.80 -1.51
CA LEU A 264 49.07 -42.82 -1.43
C LEU A 264 48.54 -42.22 -0.11
N SER A 265 49.26 -42.39 1.00
CA SER A 265 48.93 -41.74 2.28
C SER A 265 49.04 -40.22 2.19
N ARG A 266 50.12 -39.69 1.58
CA ARG A 266 50.32 -38.25 1.37
C ARG A 266 49.27 -37.67 0.41
N GLU A 267 48.94 -38.39 -0.66
CA GLU A 267 47.89 -38.02 -1.62
C GLU A 267 46.50 -37.98 -0.95
N ARG A 268 46.13 -39.03 -0.20
CA ARG A 268 44.90 -39.08 0.60
C ARG A 268 44.81 -37.91 1.59
N ASP A 269 45.92 -37.51 2.21
CA ASP A 269 45.94 -36.34 3.10
C ASP A 269 45.89 -35.00 2.36
N LEU A 270 46.40 -34.91 1.13
CA LEU A 270 46.22 -33.74 0.26
C LEU A 270 44.75 -33.60 -0.16
N LEU A 271 44.15 -34.67 -0.71
CA LEU A 271 42.73 -34.71 -1.07
C LEU A 271 41.82 -34.41 0.13
N LYS A 272 42.15 -34.92 1.32
CA LYS A 272 41.39 -34.60 2.55
C LYS A 272 41.44 -33.11 2.91
N ARG A 273 42.58 -32.43 2.73
CA ARG A 273 42.67 -30.96 2.92
C ARG A 273 41.89 -30.20 1.85
N GLU A 274 41.96 -30.64 0.59
CA GLU A 274 41.21 -30.04 -0.51
C GLU A 274 39.69 -30.16 -0.29
N ILE A 275 39.20 -31.34 0.09
CA ILE A 275 37.79 -31.56 0.47
C ILE A 275 37.38 -30.62 1.62
N MET A 276 38.23 -30.44 2.64
CA MET A 276 37.94 -29.48 3.73
C MET A 276 37.85 -28.03 3.25
N VAL A 277 38.72 -27.59 2.32
CA VAL A 277 38.67 -26.23 1.75
C VAL A 277 37.47 -26.03 0.83
N VAL A 278 37.11 -27.04 0.03
CA VAL A 278 35.90 -27.05 -0.80
C VAL A 278 34.64 -27.02 0.09
N GLN A 279 34.62 -27.77 1.19
CA GLN A 279 33.51 -27.75 2.14
C GLN A 279 33.42 -26.43 2.91
N GLU A 280 34.55 -25.83 3.31
CA GLU A 280 34.56 -24.52 3.96
C GLU A 280 34.09 -23.40 3.01
N THR A 281 34.51 -23.43 1.74
CA THR A 281 34.07 -22.46 0.73
C THR A 281 32.61 -22.65 0.33
N ALA A 282 32.11 -23.88 0.26
CA ALA A 282 30.69 -24.18 0.08
C ALA A 282 29.84 -23.70 1.28
N ASN A 283 30.28 -23.92 2.52
CA ASN A 283 29.62 -23.41 3.72
C ASN A 283 29.59 -21.86 3.73
N LYS A 284 30.67 -21.20 3.29
CA LYS A 284 30.73 -19.73 3.14
C LYS A 284 29.79 -19.22 2.05
N SER A 285 29.68 -19.88 0.90
CA SER A 285 28.76 -19.47 -0.17
C SER A 285 27.30 -19.75 0.17
N GLN A 286 26.99 -20.87 0.82
CA GLN A 286 25.66 -21.16 1.38
C GLN A 286 25.25 -20.13 2.45
N GLY A 287 26.18 -19.78 3.35
CA GLY A 287 25.98 -18.72 4.34
C GLY A 287 25.84 -17.31 3.74
N ALA A 288 26.32 -17.09 2.50
CA ALA A 288 26.03 -15.88 1.74
C ALA A 288 24.66 -15.96 1.05
N SER A 289 24.30 -17.10 0.44
CA SER A 289 22.98 -17.33 -0.16
C SER A 289 21.86 -17.09 0.84
N SER A 290 21.95 -17.70 2.02
CA SER A 290 20.98 -17.52 3.11
C SER A 290 20.82 -16.04 3.53
N LYS A 291 21.90 -15.25 3.54
CA LYS A 291 21.82 -13.79 3.80
C LYS A 291 21.12 -13.03 2.67
N TYR A 292 21.35 -13.40 1.41
CA TYR A 292 20.63 -12.81 0.28
C TYR A 292 19.15 -13.25 0.23
N GLU A 293 18.83 -14.47 0.66
CA GLU A 293 17.46 -14.97 0.80
C GLU A 293 16.70 -14.22 1.90
N ILE A 294 17.33 -13.99 3.06
CA ILE A 294 16.79 -13.15 4.13
C ILE A 294 16.57 -11.72 3.62
N ALA A 295 17.58 -11.07 3.05
CA ALA A 295 17.45 -9.72 2.51
C ALA A 295 16.39 -9.62 1.40
N LEU A 296 16.21 -10.65 0.58
CA LEU A 296 15.15 -10.72 -0.43
C LEU A 296 13.75 -10.90 0.21
N SER A 297 13.65 -11.58 1.36
CA SER A 297 12.39 -11.68 2.12
C SER A 297 12.03 -10.37 2.84
N GLU A 298 13.03 -9.68 3.39
CA GLU A 298 12.90 -8.33 3.96
C GLU A 298 12.48 -7.31 2.89
N LEU A 299 13.09 -7.34 1.70
CA LEU A 299 12.69 -6.49 0.59
C LEU A 299 11.26 -6.82 0.09
N LYS A 300 10.84 -8.09 0.11
CA LYS A 300 9.46 -8.48 -0.25
C LYS A 300 8.43 -7.99 0.77
N THR A 301 8.73 -8.07 2.06
CA THR A 301 7.82 -7.55 3.12
C THR A 301 7.73 -6.02 3.04
N VAL A 302 8.86 -5.31 2.95
CA VAL A 302 8.88 -3.85 2.76
C VAL A 302 8.15 -3.43 1.46
N ASN A 303 8.30 -4.16 0.36
CA ASN A 303 7.55 -3.87 -0.86
C ASN A 303 6.03 -4.10 -0.68
N SER A 304 5.62 -5.17 0.01
CA SER A 304 4.21 -5.43 0.31
C SER A 304 3.61 -4.36 1.24
N ASP A 305 4.36 -3.86 2.22
CA ASP A 305 3.96 -2.75 3.08
C ASP A 305 3.82 -1.44 2.30
N LEU A 306 4.74 -1.18 1.36
CA LEU A 306 4.68 -0.01 0.46
C LEU A 306 3.52 -0.12 -0.54
N GLU A 307 3.23 -1.30 -1.08
CA GLU A 307 2.06 -1.55 -1.94
C GLU A 307 0.74 -1.36 -1.17
N SER A 308 0.65 -1.90 0.04
CA SER A 308 -0.48 -1.70 0.95
C SER A 308 -0.69 -0.21 1.28
N ARG A 309 0.39 0.50 1.63
CA ARG A 309 0.36 1.95 1.91
C ARG A 309 -0.01 2.77 0.67
N ASN A 310 0.49 2.40 -0.51
CA ASN A 310 0.11 3.05 -1.77
C ASN A 310 -1.36 2.81 -2.12
N SER A 311 -1.91 1.62 -1.87
CA SER A 311 -3.36 1.37 -2.03
C SER A 311 -4.17 2.27 -1.10
N GLY A 312 -3.82 2.33 0.20
CA GLY A 312 -4.51 3.18 1.16
C GLY A 312 -4.46 4.68 0.79
N LEU A 313 -3.32 5.17 0.31
CA LEU A 313 -3.18 6.55 -0.19
C LEU A 313 -3.98 6.78 -1.48
N LEU A 314 -4.07 5.80 -2.39
CA LEU A 314 -4.91 5.88 -3.58
C LEU A 314 -6.39 5.93 -3.21
N ASP A 315 -6.83 5.16 -2.22
CA ASP A 315 -8.21 5.16 -1.71
C ASP A 315 -8.54 6.47 -0.98
N GLU A 316 -7.62 7.03 -0.19
CA GLU A 316 -7.76 8.36 0.41
C GLU A 316 -7.86 9.45 -0.67
N ILE A 317 -6.98 9.43 -1.68
CA ILE A 317 -7.05 10.34 -2.84
C ILE A 317 -8.39 10.19 -3.59
N ASN A 318 -8.91 8.98 -3.71
CA ASN A 318 -10.19 8.73 -4.37
C ASN A 318 -11.39 9.19 -3.51
N ALA A 319 -11.31 9.08 -2.18
CA ALA A 319 -12.29 9.65 -1.25
C ALA A 319 -12.29 11.18 -1.29
N LEU A 320 -11.11 11.80 -1.25
CA LEU A 320 -10.94 13.25 -1.38
C LEU A 320 -11.45 13.77 -2.73
N LYS A 321 -11.15 13.10 -3.84
CA LYS A 321 -11.71 13.43 -5.18
C LYS A 321 -13.24 13.39 -5.18
N LYS A 322 -13.86 12.35 -4.59
CA LYS A 322 -15.33 12.26 -4.46
C LYS A 322 -15.90 13.40 -3.62
N SER A 323 -15.23 13.77 -2.52
CA SER A 323 -15.61 14.91 -1.67
C SER A 323 -15.52 16.25 -2.42
N VAL A 324 -14.42 16.49 -3.14
CA VAL A 324 -14.25 17.70 -3.99
C VAL A 324 -15.33 17.78 -5.06
N LEU A 325 -15.62 16.70 -5.78
CA LEU A 325 -16.69 16.67 -6.79
C LEU A 325 -18.09 16.95 -6.19
N SER A 326 -18.36 16.50 -4.96
CA SER A 326 -19.59 16.88 -4.25
C SER A 326 -19.60 18.37 -3.92
N LEU A 327 -18.51 18.90 -3.35
CA LEU A 327 -18.38 20.32 -3.00
C LEU A 327 -18.45 21.23 -4.24
N GLU A 328 -17.95 20.79 -5.39
CA GLU A 328 -18.11 21.49 -6.67
C GLU A 328 -19.56 21.46 -7.17
N SER A 329 -20.26 20.32 -7.04
CA SER A 329 -21.69 20.22 -7.32
C SER A 329 -22.52 21.13 -6.40
N ASP A 330 -22.22 21.15 -5.10
CA ASP A 330 -22.92 21.98 -4.12
C ASP A 330 -22.61 23.47 -4.30
N LYS A 331 -21.35 23.82 -4.64
CA LYS A 331 -20.97 25.17 -5.06
C LYS A 331 -21.70 25.62 -6.32
N ALA A 332 -21.91 24.73 -7.30
CA ALA A 332 -22.70 25.03 -8.49
C ALA A 332 -24.17 25.31 -8.15
N LYS A 333 -24.81 24.47 -7.31
CA LYS A 333 -26.18 24.68 -6.80
C LYS A 333 -26.32 26.00 -6.04
N LEU A 334 -25.35 26.30 -5.17
CA LEU A 334 -25.31 27.57 -4.43
C LEU A 334 -25.09 28.78 -5.36
N SER A 335 -24.30 28.63 -6.43
CA SER A 335 -24.11 29.68 -7.43
C SER A 335 -25.38 29.95 -8.23
N SER A 336 -26.11 28.92 -8.66
CA SER A 336 -27.40 29.09 -9.33
C SER A 336 -28.46 29.70 -8.41
N LEU A 337 -28.52 29.25 -7.15
CA LEU A 337 -29.40 29.84 -6.12
C LEU A 337 -29.06 31.31 -5.85
N ALA A 338 -27.78 31.66 -5.78
CA ALA A 338 -27.33 33.04 -5.60
C ALA A 338 -27.65 33.93 -6.81
N GLU A 339 -27.57 33.39 -8.04
CA GLU A 339 -28.07 34.09 -9.23
C GLU A 339 -29.59 34.25 -9.24
N GLU A 340 -30.34 33.24 -8.80
CA GLU A 340 -31.80 33.26 -8.72
C GLU A 340 -32.29 34.27 -7.69
N LEU A 341 -31.75 34.23 -6.46
CA LEU A 341 -31.99 35.25 -5.42
C LEU A 341 -31.55 36.65 -5.87
N LYS A 342 -30.49 36.77 -6.68
CA LYS A 342 -30.10 38.06 -7.26
C LYS A 342 -31.11 38.54 -8.30
N LYS A 343 -31.60 37.66 -9.19
CA LYS A 343 -32.65 37.96 -10.18
C LYS A 343 -33.95 38.36 -9.49
N GLU A 344 -34.40 37.60 -8.50
CA GLU A 344 -35.55 37.89 -7.64
C GLU A 344 -35.39 39.25 -6.96
N LYS A 345 -34.25 39.50 -6.29
CA LYS A 345 -33.99 40.79 -5.64
C LYS A 345 -33.96 41.97 -6.62
N THR A 346 -33.41 41.81 -7.83
CA THR A 346 -33.47 42.87 -8.85
C THR A 346 -34.88 43.08 -9.39
N SER A 347 -35.68 42.02 -9.55
CA SER A 347 -37.08 42.11 -9.98
C SER A 347 -37.96 42.77 -8.92
N SER A 348 -37.78 42.38 -7.65
CA SER A 348 -38.44 42.99 -6.49
C SER A 348 -38.05 44.45 -6.31
N SER A 349 -36.76 44.81 -6.45
CA SER A 349 -36.32 46.22 -6.43
C SER A 349 -36.93 47.02 -7.58
N GLY A 350 -36.95 46.47 -8.80
CA GLY A 350 -37.55 47.12 -9.97
C GLY A 350 -39.06 47.32 -9.84
N GLU A 351 -39.78 46.34 -9.28
CA GLU A 351 -41.22 46.46 -9.00
C GLU A 351 -41.50 47.45 -7.85
N LEU A 352 -40.66 47.49 -6.81
CA LEU A 352 -40.72 48.52 -5.77
C LEU A 352 -40.41 49.92 -6.32
N GLU A 353 -39.41 50.07 -7.19
CA GLU A 353 -39.09 51.33 -7.87
C GLU A 353 -40.23 51.79 -8.77
N LYS A 354 -40.87 50.86 -9.48
CA LYS A 354 -42.09 51.11 -10.28
C LYS A 354 -43.27 51.54 -9.40
N GLN A 355 -43.51 50.87 -8.27
CA GLN A 355 -44.56 51.27 -7.32
C GLN A 355 -44.27 52.63 -6.66
N ILE A 356 -43.00 52.93 -6.34
CA ILE A 356 -42.57 54.26 -5.86
C ILE A 356 -42.80 55.32 -6.95
N LEU A 357 -42.52 55.02 -8.22
CA LEU A 357 -42.79 55.93 -9.33
C LEU A 357 -44.29 56.18 -9.51
N GLU A 358 -45.12 55.14 -9.41
CA GLU A 358 -46.58 55.21 -9.52
C GLU A 358 -47.20 55.97 -8.33
N HIS A 359 -46.79 55.67 -7.09
CA HIS A 359 -47.18 56.46 -5.93
C HIS A 359 -46.70 57.92 -6.01
N LYS A 360 -45.56 58.18 -6.66
CA LYS A 360 -45.08 59.55 -6.91
C LYS A 360 -45.92 60.26 -7.97
N THR A 361 -46.25 59.64 -9.11
CA THR A 361 -47.11 60.28 -10.13
C THR A 361 -48.52 60.53 -9.60
N VAL A 362 -49.08 59.61 -8.81
CA VAL A 362 -50.36 59.79 -8.09
C VAL A 362 -50.25 60.89 -7.02
N SER A 363 -49.14 60.98 -6.28
CA SER A 363 -48.91 62.09 -5.34
C SER A 363 -48.77 63.44 -6.05
N GLU A 364 -48.16 63.47 -7.23
CA GLU A 364 -48.07 64.68 -8.05
C GLU A 364 -49.40 65.05 -8.74
N SER A 365 -50.25 64.09 -9.13
CA SER A 365 -51.60 64.40 -9.62
C SER A 365 -52.45 64.94 -8.47
N LEU A 366 -52.51 64.25 -7.33
CA LEU A 366 -53.23 64.72 -6.13
C LEU A 366 -52.78 66.11 -5.66
N LYS A 367 -51.49 66.46 -5.83
CA LYS A 367 -50.99 67.83 -5.59
C LYS A 367 -51.51 68.83 -6.62
N ARG A 368 -51.48 68.51 -7.92
CA ARG A 368 -52.07 69.38 -8.96
C ARG A 368 -53.57 69.56 -8.77
N ASP A 369 -54.28 68.51 -8.37
CA ASP A 369 -55.72 68.52 -8.09
C ASP A 369 -56.02 69.38 -6.84
N LEU A 370 -55.18 69.26 -5.79
CA LEU A 370 -55.27 70.09 -4.59
C LEU A 370 -54.93 71.56 -4.87
N ASP A 371 -53.88 71.84 -5.63
CA ASP A 371 -53.49 73.19 -6.05
C ASP A 371 -54.58 73.81 -6.94
N ALA A 372 -55.17 73.04 -7.86
CA ALA A 372 -56.31 73.47 -8.68
C ALA A 372 -57.52 73.81 -7.79
N ALA A 373 -57.94 72.91 -6.91
CA ALA A 373 -59.04 73.15 -5.97
C ALA A 373 -58.75 74.31 -5.00
N LEU A 374 -57.49 74.56 -4.64
CA LEU A 374 -57.08 75.69 -3.81
C LEU A 374 -57.11 77.01 -4.60
N THR A 375 -56.71 77.03 -5.87
CA THR A 375 -56.89 78.21 -6.74
C THR A 375 -58.36 78.49 -7.05
N GLU A 376 -59.19 77.46 -7.25
CA GLU A 376 -60.65 77.58 -7.39
C GLU A 376 -61.28 78.09 -6.08
N SER A 377 -60.85 77.60 -4.93
CA SER A 377 -61.28 78.11 -3.62
C SER A 377 -60.88 79.58 -3.42
N GLN A 378 -59.68 79.98 -3.88
CA GLN A 378 -59.23 81.38 -3.85
C GLN A 378 -59.99 82.27 -4.83
N THR A 379 -60.33 81.82 -6.04
CA THR A 379 -61.16 82.61 -6.96
C THR A 379 -62.59 82.75 -6.43
N LEU A 380 -63.20 81.67 -5.93
CA LEU A 380 -64.50 81.72 -5.24
C LEU A 380 -64.47 82.64 -4.01
N GLN A 381 -63.40 82.63 -3.21
CA GLN A 381 -63.26 83.53 -2.07
C GLN A 381 -63.06 85.00 -2.51
N ALA A 382 -62.35 85.24 -3.63
CA ALA A 382 -62.20 86.58 -4.21
C ALA A 382 -63.51 87.08 -4.86
N GLU A 383 -64.33 86.20 -5.43
CA GLU A 383 -65.67 86.52 -5.91
C GLU A 383 -66.65 86.76 -4.76
N TYR A 384 -66.57 85.98 -3.68
CA TYR A 384 -67.32 86.20 -2.45
C TYR A 384 -67.01 87.58 -1.87
N LYS A 385 -65.73 87.96 -1.76
CA LYS A 385 -65.34 89.32 -1.33
C LYS A 385 -65.86 90.41 -2.26
N LYS A 386 -65.77 90.22 -3.59
CA LYS A 386 -66.37 91.17 -4.56
C LYS A 386 -67.90 91.26 -4.46
N LEU A 387 -68.58 90.22 -3.97
CA LEU A 387 -70.02 90.22 -3.68
C LEU A 387 -70.32 90.90 -2.33
N GLU A 388 -69.46 90.70 -1.34
CA GLU A 388 -69.49 91.36 -0.02
C GLU A 388 -69.26 92.88 -0.15
N ASP A 389 -68.28 93.32 -0.93
CA ASP A 389 -68.02 94.73 -1.28
C ASP A 389 -69.22 95.37 -2.02
N LYS A 390 -69.87 94.60 -2.91
CA LYS A 390 -71.11 95.02 -3.59
C LYS A 390 -72.31 95.09 -2.66
N LEU A 391 -72.37 94.25 -1.63
CA LEU A 391 -73.41 94.28 -0.60
C LEU A 391 -73.20 95.45 0.37
N ALA A 392 -71.95 95.75 0.73
CA ALA A 392 -71.59 96.92 1.53
C ALA A 392 -71.97 98.22 0.81
N SER A 393 -71.58 98.36 -0.47
CA SER A 393 -71.98 99.53 -1.29
C SER A 393 -73.49 99.59 -1.56
N ALA A 394 -74.20 98.45 -1.61
CA ALA A 394 -75.68 98.45 -1.61
C ALA A 394 -76.28 99.03 -0.31
N SER A 395 -75.63 98.84 0.85
CA SER A 395 -76.04 99.50 2.10
C SER A 395 -75.77 101.01 2.08
N ASP A 396 -74.72 101.47 1.42
CA ASP A 396 -74.50 102.92 1.22
C ASP A 396 -75.52 103.54 0.25
N PHE A 397 -75.93 102.83 -0.81
CA PHE A 397 -77.07 103.23 -1.63
C PHE A 397 -78.41 103.21 -0.84
N GLU A 398 -78.56 102.33 0.15
CA GLU A 398 -79.72 102.34 1.06
C GLU A 398 -79.75 103.61 1.92
N LYS A 399 -78.60 104.07 2.43
CA LYS A 399 -78.46 105.35 3.15
C LYS A 399 -78.76 106.53 2.23
N GLU A 400 -78.15 106.57 1.04
CA GLU A 400 -78.38 107.64 0.06
C GLU A 400 -79.86 107.73 -0.37
N SER A 401 -80.55 106.58 -0.46
CA SER A 401 -81.99 106.50 -0.73
C SER A 401 -82.85 107.05 0.43
N LYS A 402 -82.45 106.80 1.68
CA LYS A 402 -83.09 107.38 2.88
C LYS A 402 -82.87 108.89 2.95
N ASP A 403 -81.67 109.38 2.67
CA ASP A 403 -81.36 110.82 2.65
C ASP A 403 -82.09 111.55 1.52
N LYS A 404 -82.16 110.97 0.32
CA LYS A 404 -83.00 111.47 -0.78
C LYS A 404 -84.49 111.47 -0.41
N SER A 405 -84.97 110.45 0.29
CA SER A 405 -86.35 110.39 0.78
C SER A 405 -86.64 111.47 1.83
N LEU A 406 -85.68 111.76 2.71
CA LEU A 406 -85.77 112.83 3.72
C LEU A 406 -85.74 114.22 3.05
N LEU A 407 -84.92 114.41 2.01
CA LEU A 407 -84.90 115.63 1.19
C LEU A 407 -86.23 115.81 0.42
N ILE A 408 -86.81 114.75 -0.14
CA ILE A 408 -88.15 114.78 -0.74
C ILE A 408 -89.21 115.14 0.32
N GLY A 409 -89.06 114.67 1.57
CA GLY A 409 -89.88 115.09 2.70
C GLY A 409 -89.81 116.60 2.96
N LYS A 410 -88.61 117.16 3.02
CA LYS A 410 -88.37 118.61 3.19
C LYS A 410 -88.98 119.43 2.04
N LEU A 411 -88.64 119.09 0.80
CA LEU A 411 -89.13 119.78 -0.40
C LEU A 411 -90.66 119.71 -0.53
N ARG A 412 -91.29 118.59 -0.13
CA ARG A 412 -92.76 118.49 -0.05
C ARG A 412 -93.33 119.42 1.02
N HIS A 413 -92.69 119.53 2.18
CA HIS A 413 -93.16 120.40 3.25
C HIS A 413 -93.01 121.89 2.87
N GLU A 414 -91.91 122.27 2.23
CA GLU A 414 -91.70 123.60 1.66
C GLU A 414 -92.73 123.92 0.56
N ALA A 415 -93.02 122.97 -0.34
CA ALA A 415 -94.03 123.15 -1.38
C ALA A 415 -95.47 123.29 -0.83
N VAL A 416 -95.77 122.69 0.32
CA VAL A 416 -97.04 122.92 1.04
C VAL A 416 -97.07 124.31 1.68
N ILE A 417 -96.02 124.72 2.38
CA ILE A 417 -95.90 126.06 2.99
C ILE A 417 -95.96 127.16 1.91
N LEU A 418 -95.34 126.95 0.75
CA LEU A 418 -95.37 127.89 -0.36
C LEU A 418 -96.77 128.02 -0.99
N ASN A 419 -97.55 126.94 -1.04
CA ASN A 419 -98.97 127.00 -1.41
C ASN A 419 -99.79 127.77 -0.37
N GLU A 420 -99.53 127.60 0.93
CA GLU A 420 -100.20 128.35 2.00
C GLU A 420 -99.90 129.86 1.92
N HIS A 421 -98.65 130.24 1.61
CA HIS A 421 -98.29 131.63 1.31
C HIS A 421 -98.99 132.15 0.05
N LEU A 422 -99.06 131.36 -1.02
CA LEU A 422 -99.75 131.73 -2.27
C LEU A 422 -101.26 131.93 -2.05
N THR A 423 -101.91 131.04 -1.28
CA THR A 423 -103.34 131.14 -0.94
C THR A 423 -103.62 132.39 -0.10
N ASN A 424 -102.81 132.69 0.92
CA ASN A 424 -102.94 133.91 1.71
C ASN A 424 -102.73 135.17 0.85
N ALA A 425 -101.75 135.18 -0.05
CA ALA A 425 -101.51 136.31 -0.97
C ALA A 425 -102.71 136.55 -1.91
N LEU A 426 -103.26 135.49 -2.52
CA LEU A 426 -104.44 135.58 -3.38
C LEU A 426 -105.69 136.05 -2.61
N GLN A 427 -105.86 135.61 -1.37
CA GLN A 427 -106.98 136.02 -0.51
C GLN A 427 -106.85 137.47 0.00
N MET A 428 -105.63 138.01 0.05
CA MET A 428 -105.36 139.41 0.38
C MET A 428 -105.56 140.34 -0.84
N ILE A 429 -105.10 139.94 -2.04
CA ILE A 429 -105.28 140.70 -3.28
C ILE A 429 -106.77 140.83 -3.66
N LYS A 430 -107.59 139.80 -3.38
CA LYS A 430 -109.04 139.82 -3.66
C LYS A 430 -109.87 140.73 -2.73
N LYS A 431 -109.24 141.58 -1.89
CA LYS A 431 -109.93 142.48 -0.95
C LYS A 431 -109.71 143.98 -1.18
N SER A 432 -109.00 144.38 -2.23
CA SER A 432 -108.48 145.76 -2.34
C SER A 432 -108.63 146.43 -3.72
N SER A 433 -109.62 146.06 -4.56
CA SER A 433 -109.79 146.66 -5.89
C SER A 433 -111.18 146.50 -6.55
N GLU A 434 -112.28 146.86 -5.87
CA GLU A 434 -113.59 147.07 -6.52
C GLU A 434 -114.31 148.32 -5.91
N GLY A 435 -114.84 149.20 -6.78
CA GLY A 435 -115.50 150.48 -6.42
C GLY A 435 -114.53 151.62 -6.03
N ASP A 436 -114.91 152.89 -5.93
CA ASP A 436 -116.11 153.68 -6.36
C ASP A 436 -115.71 155.19 -6.24
N THR A 437 -116.34 156.26 -6.76
CA THR A 437 -117.62 156.50 -7.47
C THR A 437 -117.43 157.66 -8.49
N VAL A 438 -118.30 157.79 -9.51
CA VAL A 438 -118.47 159.06 -10.27
C VAL A 438 -119.19 160.10 -9.39
N ASP A 439 -118.71 161.35 -9.41
CA ASP A 439 -119.12 162.38 -8.44
C ASP A 439 -120.53 162.95 -8.70
N LYS A 440 -121.52 162.42 -7.97
CA LYS A 440 -122.96 162.63 -8.21
C LYS A 440 -123.41 164.09 -8.06
N GLN A 441 -122.71 164.90 -7.26
CA GLN A 441 -123.07 166.31 -7.07
C GLN A 441 -122.72 167.16 -8.30
N LEU A 442 -121.64 166.84 -9.01
CA LEU A 442 -121.23 167.56 -10.21
C LEU A 442 -122.21 167.31 -11.37
N VAL A 443 -122.55 166.04 -11.61
CA VAL A 443 -123.55 165.63 -12.62
C VAL A 443 -124.91 166.31 -12.40
N SER A 444 -125.38 166.37 -11.15
CA SER A 444 -126.64 167.02 -10.80
C SER A 444 -126.67 168.51 -11.17
N ASN A 445 -125.58 169.24 -10.95
CA ASN A 445 -125.47 170.66 -11.31
C ASN A 445 -125.51 170.91 -12.82
N LEU A 446 -124.82 170.08 -13.63
CA LEU A 446 -124.89 170.24 -15.10
C LEU A 446 -126.31 169.99 -15.63
N ILE A 447 -127.01 168.99 -15.11
CA ILE A 447 -128.41 168.69 -15.49
C ILE A 447 -129.36 169.83 -15.10
N LEU A 448 -129.22 170.40 -13.90
CA LEU A 448 -129.99 171.57 -13.46
C LEU A 448 -129.74 172.78 -14.38
N SER A 449 -128.47 173.06 -14.72
CA SER A 449 -128.11 174.12 -15.67
C SER A 449 -128.75 173.88 -17.04
N PHE A 450 -128.74 172.64 -17.54
CA PHE A 450 -129.37 172.29 -18.81
C PHE A 450 -130.88 172.52 -18.80
N VAL A 451 -131.61 172.17 -17.73
CA VAL A 451 -133.07 172.35 -17.64
C VAL A 451 -133.45 173.83 -17.59
N SER A 452 -132.70 174.66 -16.85
CA SER A 452 -133.00 176.09 -16.68
C SER A 452 -132.86 176.95 -17.95
N LEU A 453 -132.09 176.51 -18.94
CA LEU A 453 -131.85 177.25 -20.18
C LEU A 453 -133.06 177.21 -21.15
N SER A 454 -133.54 178.40 -21.55
CA SER A 454 -134.62 178.59 -22.52
C SER A 454 -134.29 178.00 -23.91
N ARG A 455 -135.32 177.55 -24.63
CA ARG A 455 -135.23 176.69 -25.84
C ARG A 455 -134.62 177.32 -27.11
N GLY A 456 -133.92 178.45 -27.00
CA GLY A 456 -133.22 179.13 -28.11
C GLY A 456 -131.82 179.61 -27.77
N ASP A 457 -131.28 179.25 -26.59
CA ASP A 457 -129.92 179.63 -26.17
C ASP A 457 -128.88 178.63 -26.69
N THR A 458 -127.85 179.11 -27.39
CA THR A 458 -126.73 178.31 -27.91
C THR A 458 -125.94 177.61 -26.80
N LYS A 459 -125.86 178.19 -25.60
CA LYS A 459 -125.17 177.60 -24.45
C LYS A 459 -125.77 176.28 -24.00
N LYS A 460 -127.03 176.01 -24.35
CA LYS A 460 -127.69 174.74 -24.02
C LYS A 460 -127.05 173.54 -24.74
N PHE A 461 -126.44 173.76 -25.91
CA PHE A 461 -125.68 172.73 -26.61
C PHE A 461 -124.31 172.50 -25.97
N GLU A 462 -123.60 173.56 -25.57
CA GLU A 462 -122.31 173.49 -24.87
C GLU A 462 -122.42 172.70 -23.55
N VAL A 463 -123.47 172.98 -22.75
CA VAL A 463 -123.74 172.24 -21.50
C VAL A 463 -124.05 170.76 -21.77
N LEU A 464 -124.78 170.43 -22.84
CA LEU A 464 -125.08 169.04 -23.20
C LEU A 464 -123.83 168.28 -23.66
N GLN A 465 -122.93 168.94 -24.38
CA GLN A 465 -121.65 168.38 -24.80
C GLN A 465 -120.68 168.20 -23.61
N LEU A 466 -120.74 169.07 -22.60
CA LEU A 466 -120.04 168.90 -21.33
C LEU A 466 -120.57 167.69 -20.52
N ILE A 467 -121.89 167.46 -20.48
CA ILE A 467 -122.48 166.27 -19.86
C ILE A 467 -121.98 165.00 -20.58
N SER A 468 -122.03 165.00 -21.92
CA SER A 468 -121.58 163.87 -22.76
C SER A 468 -120.13 163.45 -22.49
N ASN A 469 -119.21 164.41 -22.36
CA ASN A 469 -117.82 164.14 -22.01
C ASN A 469 -117.61 163.68 -20.56
N PHE A 470 -118.46 164.08 -19.61
CA PHE A 470 -118.27 163.77 -18.18
C PHE A 470 -118.97 162.47 -17.73
N LEU A 471 -119.92 161.97 -18.52
CA LEU A 471 -120.56 160.66 -18.33
C LEU A 471 -120.01 159.58 -19.27
N GLU A 472 -118.98 159.90 -20.07
CA GLU A 472 -118.38 159.01 -21.07
C GLU A 472 -119.40 158.40 -22.04
N TRP A 473 -120.43 159.17 -22.43
CA TRP A 473 -121.58 158.69 -23.22
C TRP A 473 -121.14 157.96 -24.49
N ASP A 474 -121.66 156.74 -24.68
CA ASP A 474 -121.36 155.95 -25.87
C ASP A 474 -122.02 156.56 -27.11
N GLU A 475 -121.55 156.21 -28.30
CA GLU A 475 -121.94 156.88 -29.54
C GLU A 475 -123.44 156.72 -29.85
N GLN A 476 -124.09 155.66 -29.35
CA GLN A 476 -125.55 155.53 -29.40
C GLN A 476 -126.28 156.55 -28.52
N GLU A 477 -125.76 156.84 -27.33
CA GLU A 477 -126.34 157.82 -26.39
C GLU A 477 -126.15 159.24 -26.92
N LYS A 478 -125.00 159.55 -27.52
CA LYS A 478 -124.75 160.81 -28.23
C LYS A 478 -125.74 161.04 -29.38
N VAL A 479 -126.05 160.00 -30.17
CA VAL A 479 -127.10 160.07 -31.20
C VAL A 479 -128.47 160.34 -30.58
N GLN A 480 -128.82 159.67 -29.48
CA GLN A 480 -130.12 159.81 -28.82
C GLN A 480 -130.30 161.20 -28.15
N ALA A 481 -129.22 161.81 -27.67
CA ALA A 481 -129.19 163.19 -27.20
C ALA A 481 -129.22 164.25 -28.32
N GLY A 482 -129.15 163.82 -29.60
CA GLY A 482 -129.13 164.71 -30.77
C GLY A 482 -127.76 165.31 -31.09
N LEU A 483 -126.67 164.74 -30.54
CA LEU A 483 -125.30 165.24 -30.66
C LEU A 483 -124.56 164.70 -31.91
N SER A 484 -124.90 163.50 -32.40
CA SER A 484 -124.24 162.83 -33.55
C SER A 484 -125.21 161.98 -34.41
N ARG A 485 -124.70 161.26 -35.43
CA ARG A 485 -125.48 160.44 -36.41
C ARG A 485 -124.76 159.12 -36.73
N SER A 486 -125.52 158.03 -36.97
CA SER A 486 -125.14 156.62 -36.64
C SER A 486 -124.80 155.66 -37.81
N SER A 487 -124.06 154.56 -37.54
CA SER A 487 -124.09 153.23 -38.22
C SER A 487 -123.38 152.11 -37.37
N PHE A 488 -123.47 150.81 -37.75
CA PHE A 488 -123.44 149.61 -36.83
C PHE A 488 -122.96 148.28 -37.51
N VAL A 489 -122.72 147.15 -36.75
CA VAL A 489 -122.93 145.67 -37.07
C VAL A 489 -122.02 144.64 -36.29
N THR A 490 -122.47 143.36 -36.11
CA THR A 490 -121.94 142.20 -35.30
C THR A 490 -121.19 141.09 -36.14
N ASP A 491 -120.90 139.79 -35.80
CA ASP A 491 -121.37 138.76 -34.82
C ASP A 491 -120.38 137.54 -34.61
N GLY A 492 -120.81 136.39 -34.00
CA GLY A 492 -120.01 135.16 -33.65
C GLY A 492 -120.28 133.86 -34.49
N LYS A 493 -120.18 132.57 -34.03
CA LYS A 493 -119.89 131.89 -32.72
C LYS A 493 -119.74 130.32 -32.88
N LEU A 494 -119.32 129.57 -31.83
CA LEU A 494 -119.53 128.10 -31.52
C LEU A 494 -118.59 126.96 -32.05
N GLU A 495 -118.75 125.72 -31.52
CA GLU A 495 -117.84 124.54 -31.60
C GLU A 495 -118.17 123.45 -32.66
N LYS A 496 -117.20 122.55 -33.01
CA LYS A 496 -117.43 121.07 -33.04
C LYS A 496 -116.20 120.12 -33.24
N SER A 497 -116.17 119.01 -32.48
CA SER A 497 -115.73 117.61 -32.87
C SER A 497 -114.29 117.29 -33.36
N SER A 498 -113.96 115.99 -33.43
CA SER A 498 -112.61 115.43 -33.52
C SER A 498 -112.27 114.72 -34.86
N SER A 499 -110.97 114.71 -35.27
CA SER A 499 -110.20 113.49 -35.65
C SER A 499 -108.84 113.70 -36.36
N SER A 500 -107.91 112.77 -36.10
CA SER A 500 -106.92 112.18 -37.06
C SER A 500 -105.48 112.75 -37.25
N THR A 501 -104.51 111.81 -37.12
CA THR A 501 -103.30 111.53 -37.95
C THR A 501 -101.94 112.27 -37.79
N GLN A 502 -100.87 111.47 -37.99
CA GLN A 502 -99.44 111.74 -38.30
C GLN A 502 -98.50 112.01 -37.10
N LEU A 503 -97.57 111.07 -36.79
CA LEU A 503 -96.18 110.83 -37.30
C LEU A 503 -95.16 111.84 -36.73
N SER A 504 -93.90 111.51 -36.42
CA SER A 504 -93.09 110.27 -36.34
C SER A 504 -91.90 110.56 -35.39
N GLY A 505 -90.97 109.70 -34.93
CA GLY A 505 -90.51 108.32 -35.19
C GLY A 505 -88.98 108.30 -34.89
N ALA A 506 -88.25 107.24 -34.56
CA ALA A 506 -88.52 105.82 -34.23
C ALA A 506 -87.58 105.45 -33.04
N GLY A 507 -87.64 104.32 -32.32
CA GLY A 507 -87.64 102.92 -32.77
C GLY A 507 -86.33 102.25 -32.29
N ASP A 508 -86.32 101.11 -31.58
CA ASP A 508 -87.46 100.27 -31.17
C ASP A 508 -87.19 99.46 -29.87
N ARG A 509 -88.30 99.09 -29.20
CA ARG A 509 -88.58 97.93 -28.29
C ARG A 509 -87.40 97.21 -27.57
N GLN A 510 -87.33 96.99 -26.24
CA GLN A 510 -88.32 96.78 -25.15
C GLN A 510 -89.31 95.59 -25.32
N PRO A 511 -89.83 94.95 -24.24
CA PRO A 511 -89.55 95.11 -22.79
C PRO A 511 -89.36 93.77 -22.01
N ALA A 512 -89.27 93.87 -20.67
CA ALA A 512 -89.54 92.78 -19.72
C ALA A 512 -91.07 92.45 -19.67
N VAL A 513 -91.66 91.52 -18.91
CA VAL A 513 -91.44 91.02 -17.52
C VAL A 513 -92.08 89.62 -17.38
N GLY A 514 -91.64 88.77 -16.44
CA GLY A 514 -92.49 87.64 -16.00
C GLY A 514 -91.90 86.67 -14.96
N PHE A 515 -92.41 86.70 -13.72
CA PHE A 515 -92.10 85.70 -12.68
C PHE A 515 -92.49 84.27 -13.12
N PHE A 516 -93.62 84.13 -13.84
CA PHE A 516 -94.06 82.86 -14.44
C PHE A 516 -93.06 82.28 -15.46
N GLY A 517 -92.25 83.10 -16.14
CA GLY A 517 -91.23 82.60 -17.05
C GLY A 517 -90.15 81.80 -16.33
N LYS A 518 -89.71 82.27 -15.15
CA LYS A 518 -88.75 81.53 -14.31
C LYS A 518 -89.37 80.32 -13.61
N PHE A 519 -90.68 80.31 -13.40
CA PHE A 519 -91.39 79.13 -12.90
C PHE A 519 -91.51 78.05 -14.00
N ALA A 520 -91.74 78.43 -15.25
CA ALA A 520 -91.68 77.51 -16.39
C ALA A 520 -90.26 76.94 -16.60
N GLU A 521 -89.23 77.80 -16.56
CA GLU A 521 -87.82 77.40 -16.64
C GLU A 521 -87.40 76.47 -15.49
N PHE A 522 -87.95 76.66 -14.29
CA PHE A 522 -87.79 75.74 -13.16
C PHE A 522 -88.45 74.37 -13.41
N LEU A 523 -89.69 74.36 -13.93
CA LEU A 523 -90.39 73.12 -14.26
C LEU A 523 -89.70 72.31 -15.37
N ASP A 524 -89.22 72.95 -16.44
CA ASP A 524 -88.43 72.26 -17.49
C ASP A 524 -87.12 71.69 -16.94
N ARG A 525 -86.45 72.44 -16.06
CA ARG A 525 -85.18 72.04 -15.42
C ARG A 525 -85.35 70.90 -14.41
N GLU A 526 -86.51 70.79 -13.77
CA GLU A 526 -86.83 69.69 -12.85
C GLU A 526 -87.39 68.46 -13.60
N ALA A 527 -88.16 68.67 -14.68
CA ALA A 527 -88.63 67.61 -15.59
C ALA A 527 -87.48 66.94 -16.37
N SER A 528 -86.44 67.70 -16.75
CA SER A 528 -85.22 67.19 -17.40
C SER A 528 -84.25 66.49 -16.43
N LYS A 529 -84.67 66.15 -15.20
CA LYS A 529 -83.81 65.51 -14.19
C LYS A 529 -84.38 64.17 -13.69
N LYS A 530 -84.65 63.26 -14.63
CA LYS A 530 -84.97 61.86 -14.35
C LYS A 530 -84.48 60.91 -15.44
#